data_AF-A0A399ZCR2-F1
#
_entry.id   AF-A0A399ZCR2-F1
#
_cell.length_a   1.000
_cell.length_b   1.000
_cell.length_c   1.000
_cell.angle_alpha   90.00
_cell.angle_beta   90.00
_cell.angle_gamma   90.00
#
_symmetry.space_group_name_H-M   'P 1'
#
loop_
_entity.id
_entity.type
_entity.pdbx_description
1 polymer ?
#
loop_
_entity_poly.entity_id
_entity_poly.type
_entity_poly.pdbx_seq_one_letter_code
_entity_poly.pdbx_strand_id
1 'polypeptide(L)'
;MELIHTLHSALRWPIVVLAALTIFKFAVNWATRSSFKGMDRGLVSALSGIVDLQVLLGLVYFFWGGFSGDGFPGSRILHMVVMIVAAALAHVPARLKALGDRQRFGYSVVCILGALALIFAGIAAL
;
A
#
# COMPACT_ATOMS: atom_id res chain seq x y z
N MET A 1 5.30 17.97 14.91
CA MET A 1 4.22 17.18 14.26
C MET A 1 3.99 17.55 12.79
N GLU A 2 4.13 18.83 12.42
CA GLU A 2 4.06 19.31 11.02
C GLU A 2 4.93 18.52 10.05
N LEU A 3 6.19 18.22 10.40
CA LEU A 3 7.08 17.43 9.54
C LEU A 3 6.51 16.03 9.22
N ILE A 4 6.03 15.31 10.24
CA ILE A 4 5.49 13.95 10.07
C ILE A 4 4.23 13.99 9.20
N HIS A 5 3.33 14.94 9.47
CA HIS A 5 2.12 15.14 8.67
C HIS A 5 2.45 15.49 7.21
N THR A 6 3.43 16.38 7.00
CA THR A 6 3.90 16.78 5.66
C THR A 6 4.49 15.59 4.91
N LEU A 7 5.37 14.81 5.55
CA LEU A 7 5.95 13.60 4.96
C LEU A 7 4.88 12.56 4.65
N HIS A 8 3.96 12.31 5.58
CA HIS A 8 2.85 11.38 5.37
C HIS A 8 1.95 11.83 4.20
N SER A 9 1.67 13.14 4.08
CA SER A 9 0.89 13.67 2.97
C SER A 9 1.62 13.52 1.63
N ALA A 10 2.93 13.84 1.59
CA ALA A 10 3.75 13.80 0.40
C ALA A 10 3.98 12.37 -0.12
N LEU A 11 4.20 11.40 0.78
CA LEU A 11 4.48 10.00 0.43
C LEU A 11 3.33 9.30 -0.30
N ARG A 12 2.09 9.82 -0.21
CA ARG A 12 0.95 9.30 -0.99
C ARG A 12 1.21 9.31 -2.50
N TRP A 13 1.89 10.34 -3.01
CA TRP A 13 2.14 10.48 -4.45
C TRP A 13 3.11 9.41 -4.98
N PRO A 14 4.29 9.19 -4.37
CA PRO A 14 5.14 8.05 -4.70
C PRO A 14 4.43 6.69 -4.66
N ILE A 15 3.53 6.44 -3.69
CA ILE A 15 2.76 5.19 -3.60
C ILE A 15 1.90 5.02 -4.84
N VAL A 16 1.15 6.05 -5.23
CA VAL A 16 0.27 6.01 -6.42
C VAL A 16 1.08 5.77 -7.68
N VAL A 17 2.21 6.48 -7.86
CA VAL A 17 3.09 6.31 -9.02
C VAL A 17 3.65 4.89 -9.08
N LEU A 18 4.20 4.39 -7.97
CA LEU A 18 4.79 3.06 -7.92
C LEU A 18 3.76 1.95 -8.11
N ALA A 19 2.55 2.12 -7.55
CA ALA A 19 1.44 1.21 -7.75
C ALA A 19 1.00 1.19 -9.22
N ALA A 20 0.86 2.35 -9.87
CA ALA A 20 0.52 2.45 -11.29
C ALA A 20 1.56 1.76 -12.18
N LEU A 21 2.85 2.01 -11.95
CA LEU A 21 3.94 1.36 -12.67
C LEU A 21 3.92 -0.17 -12.48
N THR A 22 3.69 -0.63 -11.25
CA THR A 22 3.65 -2.06 -10.92
C THR A 22 2.44 -2.73 -11.55
N ILE A 23 1.25 -2.14 -11.46
CA ILE A 23 0.01 -2.63 -12.09
C ILE A 23 0.22 -2.72 -13.60
N PHE A 24 0.69 -1.66 -14.24
CA PHE A 24 0.91 -1.63 -15.69
C PHE A 24 1.85 -2.75 -16.14
N LYS A 25 3.03 -2.85 -15.51
CA LYS A 25 4.01 -3.89 -15.83
C LYS A 25 3.44 -5.29 -15.61
N PHE A 26 2.74 -5.51 -14.50
CA PHE A 26 2.22 -6.84 -14.16
C PHE A 26 1.05 -7.22 -15.06
N ALA A 27 0.20 -6.28 -15.46
CA ALA A 27 -0.85 -6.51 -16.45
C ALA A 27 -0.27 -6.90 -17.81
N VAL A 28 0.78 -6.21 -18.27
CA VAL A 28 1.49 -6.55 -19.51
C VAL A 28 2.12 -7.95 -19.41
N ASN A 29 2.84 -8.24 -18.34
CA ASN A 29 3.47 -9.55 -18.12
C ASN A 29 2.44 -10.69 -17.99
N TRP A 30 1.27 -10.39 -17.42
CA TRP A 30 0.17 -11.34 -17.33
C TRP A 30 -0.41 -11.68 -18.71
N ALA A 31 -0.62 -10.67 -19.57
CA ALA A 31 -1.12 -10.83 -20.93
C ALA A 31 -0.12 -11.56 -21.83
N THR A 32 1.17 -11.26 -21.71
CA THR A 32 2.24 -11.87 -22.51
C THR A 32 2.74 -13.22 -21.96
N ARG A 33 2.21 -13.67 -20.80
CA ARG A 33 2.64 -14.90 -20.11
C ARG A 33 4.15 -14.91 -19.82
N SER A 34 4.69 -13.75 -19.45
CA SER A 34 6.10 -13.60 -19.08
C SER A 34 6.45 -14.36 -17.80
N SER A 35 7.75 -14.61 -17.59
CA SER A 35 8.25 -15.18 -16.34
C SER A 35 8.45 -14.11 -15.25
N PHE A 36 8.28 -14.49 -13.99
CA PHE A 36 8.44 -13.58 -12.85
C PHE A 36 9.93 -13.43 -12.48
N LYS A 37 10.48 -12.22 -12.65
CA LYS A 37 11.93 -11.96 -12.57
C LYS A 37 12.30 -11.13 -11.33
N GLY A 38 13.61 -10.83 -11.21
CA GLY A 38 14.16 -10.01 -10.12
C GLY A 38 13.53 -8.63 -10.01
N MET A 39 13.34 -7.94 -11.14
CA MET A 39 12.70 -6.62 -11.18
C MET A 39 11.25 -6.65 -10.64
N ASP A 40 10.49 -7.72 -10.92
CA ASP A 40 9.12 -7.85 -10.43
C ASP A 40 9.08 -8.03 -8.91
N ARG A 41 10.06 -8.75 -8.34
CA ARG A 41 10.27 -8.85 -6.89
C ARG A 41 10.63 -7.49 -6.28
N GLY A 42 11.49 -6.74 -6.97
CA GLY A 42 11.90 -5.39 -6.56
C GLY A 42 10.71 -4.43 -6.48
N LEU A 43 9.85 -4.41 -7.51
CA LEU A 43 8.65 -3.56 -7.53
C LEU A 43 7.67 -3.90 -6.41
N VAL A 44 7.40 -5.19 -6.18
CA VAL A 44 6.56 -5.62 -5.06
C VAL A 44 7.14 -5.18 -3.72
N SER A 45 8.44 -5.41 -3.50
CA SER A 45 9.10 -5.03 -2.25
C SER A 45 9.15 -3.52 -2.04
N ALA A 46 9.37 -2.75 -3.11
CA ALA A 46 9.38 -1.30 -3.04
C ALA A 46 7.98 -0.78 -2.70
N LEU A 47 6.94 -1.33 -3.35
CA LEU A 47 5.56 -0.93 -3.11
C LEU A 47 5.10 -1.25 -1.67
N SER A 48 5.33 -2.48 -1.20
CA SER A 48 4.96 -2.83 0.18
C SER A 48 5.75 -2.01 1.20
N GLY A 49 7.05 -1.81 0.97
CA GLY A 49 7.89 -1.00 1.86
C GLY A 49 7.50 0.47 1.95
N ILE A 50 7.08 1.10 0.83
CA ILE A 50 6.62 2.49 0.87
C ILE A 50 5.24 2.63 1.53
N VAL A 51 4.37 1.63 1.37
CA VAL A 51 3.08 1.56 2.08
C VAL A 51 3.32 1.35 3.58
N ASP A 52 4.28 0.52 3.98
CA ASP A 52 4.66 0.35 5.39
C ASP A 52 5.17 1.67 5.99
N LEU A 53 6.00 2.41 5.26
CA LEU A 53 6.47 3.74 5.69
C LEU A 53 5.30 4.72 5.87
N GLN A 54 4.33 4.71 4.95
CA GLN A 54 3.13 5.52 5.05
C GLN A 54 2.33 5.20 6.31
N VAL A 55 2.09 3.91 6.57
CA VAL A 55 1.38 3.45 7.78
C VAL A 55 2.16 3.84 9.02
N LEU A 56 3.48 3.64 9.05
CA LEU A 56 4.32 4.01 10.19
C LEU A 56 4.19 5.51 10.53
N LEU A 57 4.34 6.39 9.53
CA LEU A 57 4.15 7.83 9.76
C LEU A 57 2.75 8.16 10.24
N GLY A 58 1.73 7.49 9.70
CA GLY A 58 0.33 7.65 10.10
C GLY A 58 0.09 7.21 11.53
N LEU A 59 0.65 6.09 11.96
CA LEU A 59 0.57 5.58 13.33
C LEU A 59 1.26 6.54 14.32
N VAL A 60 2.45 7.02 13.98
CA VAL A 60 3.15 8.00 14.83
C VAL A 60 2.32 9.27 14.96
N TYR A 61 1.74 9.78 13.87
CA TYR A 61 0.86 10.95 13.90
C TYR A 61 -0.40 10.70 14.74
N PHE A 62 -1.07 9.55 14.54
CA PHE A 62 -2.29 9.15 15.24
C PHE A 62 -2.08 9.04 16.75
N PHE A 63 -1.09 8.27 17.19
CA PHE A 63 -0.83 8.06 18.61
C PHE A 63 -0.36 9.33 19.30
N TRP A 64 0.58 10.06 18.69
CA TRP A 64 1.09 11.29 19.29
C TRP A 64 0.00 12.34 19.43
N GLY A 65 -0.80 12.58 18.37
CA GLY A 65 -1.92 13.52 18.42
C GLY A 65 -2.94 13.12 19.48
N GLY A 66 -3.29 11.83 19.55
CA GLY A 66 -4.24 11.33 20.53
C GLY A 66 -3.78 11.49 21.98
N PHE A 67 -2.50 11.20 22.27
CA PHE A 67 -1.94 11.41 23.61
C PHE A 67 -1.69 12.89 23.95
N SER A 68 -1.57 13.76 22.94
CA SER A 68 -1.35 15.21 23.14
C SER A 68 -2.63 16.02 23.36
N GLY A 69 -3.81 15.38 23.32
CA GLY A 69 -5.09 16.02 23.64
C GLY A 69 -6.17 15.92 22.57
N ASP A 70 -5.84 15.49 21.34
CA ASP A 70 -6.85 15.29 20.27
C ASP A 70 -7.77 14.10 20.56
N GLY A 71 -7.35 13.19 21.44
CA GLY A 71 -8.00 11.91 21.66
C GLY A 71 -7.97 11.00 20.43
N PHE A 72 -8.87 10.01 20.41
CA PHE A 72 -8.94 9.00 19.35
C PHE A 72 -10.33 8.99 18.70
N PRO A 73 -10.66 10.01 17.88
CA PRO A 73 -11.96 10.06 17.21
C PRO A 73 -12.16 8.84 16.31
N GLY A 74 -13.40 8.35 16.26
CA GLY A 74 -13.73 7.10 15.55
C GLY A 74 -13.33 7.09 14.08
N SER A 75 -13.41 8.22 13.37
CA SER A 75 -12.97 8.34 11.98
C SER A 75 -11.47 8.10 11.83
N ARG A 76 -10.63 8.61 12.75
CA ARG A 76 -9.18 8.37 12.75
C ARG A 76 -8.83 6.92 13.07
N ILE A 77 -9.58 6.28 13.97
CA ILE A 77 -9.43 4.84 14.26
C ILE A 77 -9.76 4.02 13.02
N LEU A 78 -10.91 4.29 12.37
CA LEU A 78 -11.33 3.59 11.16
C LEU A 78 -10.30 3.77 10.04
N HIS A 79 -9.84 5.01 9.81
CA HIS A 79 -8.78 5.31 8.86
C HIS A 79 -7.53 4.47 9.13
N MET A 80 -7.04 4.46 10.38
CA MET A 80 -5.88 3.67 10.79
C MET A 80 -6.06 2.17 10.47
N VAL A 81 -7.20 1.59 10.86
CA VAL A 81 -7.48 0.16 10.63
C VAL A 81 -7.51 -0.16 9.13
N VAL A 82 -8.19 0.66 8.32
CA VAL A 82 -8.26 0.46 6.87
C VAL A 82 -6.88 0.57 6.22
N MET A 83 -6.01 1.50 6.67
CA MET A 83 -4.64 1.61 6.15
C MET A 83 -3.79 0.38 6.50
N ILE A 84 -3.94 -0.20 7.69
CA ILE A 84 -3.24 -1.43 8.08
C ILE A 84 -3.68 -2.61 7.21
N VAL A 85 -4.99 -2.74 6.95
CA VAL A 85 -5.51 -3.78 6.04
C VAL A 85 -4.99 -3.59 4.62
N ALA A 86 -4.92 -2.34 4.14
CA ALA A 86 -4.34 -2.03 2.84
C ALA A 86 -2.85 -2.42 2.76
N ALA A 87 -2.07 -2.14 3.81
CA ALA A 87 -0.67 -2.56 3.89
C ALA A 87 -0.52 -4.08 3.87
N ALA A 88 -1.33 -4.80 4.66
CA ALA A 88 -1.33 -6.26 4.64
C ALA A 88 -1.61 -6.82 3.24
N LEU A 89 -2.57 -6.22 2.52
CA LEU A 89 -2.90 -6.61 1.16
C LEU A 89 -1.76 -6.28 0.16
N ALA A 90 -1.05 -5.17 0.35
CA ALA A 90 0.13 -4.81 -0.46
C ALA A 90 1.30 -5.80 -0.29
N HIS A 91 1.36 -6.54 0.82
CA HIS A 91 2.37 -7.61 1.05
C HIS A 91 2.01 -8.96 0.41
N VAL A 92 0.74 -9.20 0.07
CA VAL A 92 0.29 -10.49 -0.50
C VAL A 92 1.10 -10.90 -1.74
N PRO A 93 1.38 -10.03 -2.73
CA PRO A 93 2.20 -10.38 -3.91
C PRO A 93 3.56 -11.01 -3.59
N ALA A 94 4.19 -10.64 -2.46
CA ALA A 94 5.47 -11.19 -2.03
C ALA A 94 5.36 -12.65 -1.52
N ARG A 95 4.15 -13.07 -1.13
CA ARG A 95 3.83 -14.39 -0.58
C ARG A 95 3.36 -15.39 -1.64
N LEU A 96 3.06 -14.94 -2.86
CA LEU A 96 2.56 -15.77 -3.97
C LEU A 96 3.65 -16.62 -4.66
N LYS A 97 4.72 -17.00 -3.96
CA LYS A 97 5.87 -17.72 -4.55
C LYS A 97 5.55 -19.15 -4.97
N ALA A 98 4.51 -19.75 -4.40
CA ALA A 98 4.08 -21.11 -4.72
C ALA A 98 3.20 -21.19 -5.99
N LEU A 99 2.77 -20.05 -6.53
CA LEU A 99 1.92 -20.00 -7.72
C LEU A 99 2.75 -19.96 -9.00
N GLY A 100 2.15 -20.42 -10.10
CA GLY A 100 2.74 -20.23 -11.43
C GLY A 100 2.80 -18.75 -11.82
N ASP A 101 3.76 -18.37 -12.66
CA ASP A 101 4.06 -16.98 -13.02
C ASP A 101 2.83 -16.19 -13.49
N ARG A 102 2.00 -16.80 -14.35
CA ARG A 102 0.77 -16.16 -14.86
C ARG A 102 -0.23 -15.84 -13.74
N GLN A 103 -0.46 -16.77 -12.82
CA GLN A 103 -1.37 -16.58 -11.68
C GLN A 103 -0.81 -15.51 -10.74
N ARG A 104 0.51 -15.55 -10.51
CA ARG A 104 1.20 -14.59 -9.66
C ARG A 104 1.02 -13.16 -10.16
N PHE A 105 1.20 -12.89 -11.46
CA PHE A 105 0.95 -11.55 -12.01
C PHE A 105 -0.52 -11.12 -11.84
N GLY A 106 -1.48 -11.97 -12.21
CA GLY A 106 -2.90 -11.65 -12.11
C GLY A 106 -3.37 -11.34 -10.69
N TYR A 107 -3.05 -12.21 -9.72
CA TYR A 107 -3.40 -11.97 -8.32
C TYR A 107 -2.65 -10.78 -7.73
N SER A 108 -1.42 -10.52 -8.16
CA SER A 108 -0.69 -9.33 -7.71
C SER A 108 -1.38 -8.04 -8.16
N VAL A 109 -1.88 -7.97 -9.41
CA VAL A 109 -2.67 -6.82 -9.89
C VAL A 109 -3.92 -6.62 -9.04
N VAL A 110 -4.68 -7.69 -8.79
CA VAL A 110 -5.90 -7.62 -7.95
C VAL A 110 -5.59 -7.16 -6.53
N CYS A 111 -4.53 -7.68 -5.91
CA CYS A 111 -4.13 -7.27 -4.57
C CYS A 111 -3.73 -5.79 -4.52
N ILE A 112 -2.95 -5.31 -5.50
CA ILE A 112 -2.52 -3.91 -5.54
C ILE A 112 -3.72 -2.98 -5.80
N LEU A 113 -4.64 -3.35 -6.69
CA LEU A 113 -5.88 -2.59 -6.91
C LEU A 113 -6.75 -2.56 -5.65
N GLY A 114 -6.89 -3.69 -4.96
CA GLY A 114 -7.61 -3.76 -3.69
C GLY A 114 -6.96 -2.89 -2.60
N ALA A 115 -5.63 -2.88 -2.51
CA ALA A 115 -4.91 -2.03 -1.58
C ALA A 115 -5.13 -0.54 -1.89
N LEU A 116 -5.08 -0.14 -3.17
CA LEU A 116 -5.40 1.23 -3.58
C LEU A 116 -6.85 1.61 -3.27
N ALA A 117 -7.80 0.71 -3.49
CA ALA A 117 -9.20 0.94 -3.17
C ALA A 117 -9.42 1.15 -1.66
N LEU A 118 -8.75 0.35 -0.82
CA LEU A 118 -8.78 0.52 0.64
C LEU A 118 -8.12 1.84 1.06
N ILE A 119 -6.97 2.19 0.47
CA ILE A 119 -6.30 3.48 0.73
C ILE A 119 -7.26 4.63 0.42
N PHE A 120 -7.90 4.62 -0.75
CA PHE A 120 -8.86 5.65 -1.14
C PHE A 120 -10.07 5.71 -0.20
N ALA A 121 -10.65 4.55 0.14
CA ALA A 121 -11.80 4.48 1.06
C ALA A 121 -11.46 5.00 2.45
N GLY A 122 -10.28 4.67 2.99
CA GLY A 122 -9.85 5.18 4.28
C GLY A 122 -9.59 6.69 4.25
N ILE A 123 -9.08 7.25 3.16
CA ILE A 123 -8.94 8.71 2.99
C ILE A 123 -10.32 9.38 2.92
N ALA A 124 -11.27 8.80 2.20
CA ALA A 124 -12.62 9.35 2.06
C ALA A 124 -13.45 9.30 3.36
N ALA A 125 -13.08 8.43 4.30
CA ALA A 125 -13.73 8.27 5.60
C ALA A 125 -13.12 9.12 6.73
N LEU A 126 -12.10 9.92 6.42
CA LEU A 126 -11.37 10.79 7.35
C LEU A 126 -11.94 12.21 7.35
#